data_AF-D9SSY0-F1
#
_entry.id   AF-D9SSY0-F1
#
_cell.length_a   1.000
_cell.length_b   1.000
_cell.length_c   1.000
_cell.angle_alpha   90.00
_cell.angle_beta   90.00
_cell.angle_gamma   90.00
#
_symmetry.space_group_name_H-M   'P 1'
#
loop_
_entity.id
_entity.type
_entity.pdbx_description
1 polymer ?
#
loop_
_entity_poly.entity_id
_entity_poly.type
_entity_poly.pdbx_seq_one_letter_code
_entity_poly.pdbx_strand_id
1 'polypeptide(L)'
;MYSCYKCKTSVGKNHFTSYDGRILCEECSVGVKPCNDRQKLLCEDIEEGFYYFYKFDLFIKMKIEKVIFLGEETQILFEGEKGHLSIWLDSQIKKISRPSNIIQKFNWCYILKDSEEEILGYIGRPQDLK
;
A
#
# COMPACT_ATOMS: atom_id res chain seq x y z
N MET A 1 -9.25 -13.56 3.90
CA MET A 1 -8.84 -14.97 4.02
C MET A 1 -7.63 -15.17 3.14
N TYR A 2 -6.45 -15.41 3.71
CA TYR A 2 -5.19 -15.59 2.96
C TYR A 2 -5.12 -16.96 2.27
N SER A 3 -4.26 -17.13 1.27
CA SER A 3 -4.02 -18.40 0.58
C SER A 3 -2.52 -18.57 0.38
N CYS A 4 -1.99 -19.70 0.83
CA CYS A 4 -0.58 -20.00 0.66
C CYS A 4 -0.36 -20.45 -0.79
N TYR A 5 0.56 -19.83 -1.53
CA TYR A 5 0.81 -20.24 -2.91
C TYR A 5 1.52 -21.60 -3.01
N LYS A 6 2.19 -22.04 -1.93
CA LYS A 6 2.85 -23.35 -1.85
C LYS A 6 1.89 -24.46 -1.38
N CYS A 7 1.15 -24.23 -0.30
CA CYS A 7 0.25 -25.23 0.27
C CYS A 7 -1.15 -25.25 -0.35
N LYS A 8 -1.53 -24.21 -1.13
CA LYS A 8 -2.87 -24.00 -1.71
C LYS A 8 -4.03 -24.01 -0.70
N THR A 9 -3.72 -23.98 0.60
CA THR A 9 -4.69 -23.93 1.70
C THR A 9 -5.10 -22.51 2.03
N SER A 10 -6.36 -22.34 2.46
CA SER A 10 -6.86 -21.09 3.02
C SER A 10 -6.23 -20.85 4.40
N VAL A 11 -5.39 -19.84 4.51
CA VAL A 11 -4.54 -19.56 5.68
C VAL A 11 -5.30 -18.75 6.74
N GLY A 12 -6.60 -19.02 6.91
CA GLY A 12 -7.52 -18.22 7.73
C GLY A 12 -6.97 -17.82 9.10
N LYS A 13 -6.56 -18.79 9.92
CA LYS A 13 -5.98 -18.59 11.27
C LYS A 13 -4.49 -18.99 11.41
N ASN A 14 -3.89 -19.61 10.39
CA ASN A 14 -2.58 -20.26 10.49
C ASN A 14 -1.50 -19.48 9.74
N HIS A 15 -1.33 -18.19 10.04
CA HIS A 15 -0.30 -17.35 9.46
C HIS A 15 0.47 -16.62 10.56
N PHE A 16 1.77 -16.38 10.31
CA PHE A 16 2.58 -15.53 11.17
C PHE A 16 3.20 -14.40 10.36
N THR A 17 3.36 -13.24 11.01
CA THR A 17 4.12 -12.13 10.44
C THR A 17 5.58 -12.35 10.79
N SER A 18 6.41 -12.53 9.77
CA SER A 18 7.85 -12.63 9.95
C SER A 18 8.46 -11.28 10.35
N TYR A 19 9.71 -11.31 10.84
CA TYR A 19 10.41 -10.12 11.34
C TYR A 19 10.55 -9.02 10.28
N ASP A 20 10.57 -9.37 8.99
CA ASP A 20 10.64 -8.40 7.88
C ASP A 20 9.27 -7.86 7.44
N GLY A 21 8.20 -8.24 8.16
CA GLY A 21 6.83 -7.79 7.92
C GLY A 21 6.04 -8.60 6.90
N ARG A 22 6.57 -9.71 6.39
CA ARG A 22 5.82 -10.58 5.46
C ARG A 22 4.88 -11.50 6.23
N ILE A 23 3.66 -11.64 5.71
CA ILE A 23 2.71 -12.65 6.17
C ILE A 23 3.12 -13.99 5.55
N LEU A 24 3.46 -14.96 6.39
CA LEU A 24 3.91 -16.29 5.99
C LEU A 24 2.90 -17.34 6.43
N CYS A 25 2.80 -18.43 5.67
CA CYS A 25 2.02 -19.59 6.08
C CYS A 25 2.77 -20.32 7.21
N GLU A 26 2.09 -20.64 8.32
CA GLU A 26 2.70 -21.36 9.46
C GLU A 26 3.24 -22.74 9.09
N GLU A 27 2.61 -23.43 8.15
CA GLU A 27 2.98 -24.81 7.80
C GLU A 27 4.24 -24.91 6.94
N CYS A 28 4.50 -23.91 6.10
CA CYS A 28 5.60 -23.99 5.14
C CYS A 28 6.58 -22.83 5.18
N SER A 29 6.32 -21.80 6.00
CA SER A 29 7.12 -20.57 6.10
C SER A 29 7.36 -19.88 4.76
N VAL A 30 6.53 -20.21 3.77
CA VAL A 30 6.54 -19.60 2.44
C VAL A 30 5.41 -18.57 2.42
N GLY A 31 5.68 -17.42 1.80
CA GLY A 31 4.78 -16.27 1.81
C GLY A 31 3.33 -16.64 1.45
N VAL A 32 2.37 -15.92 2.01
CA VAL A 32 0.99 -16.03 1.53
C VAL A 32 0.81 -15.09 0.34
N LYS A 33 0.05 -15.52 -0.67
CA LYS A 33 -0.36 -14.59 -1.73
C LYS A 33 -1.39 -13.63 -1.11
N PRO A 34 -1.30 -12.32 -1.31
CA PRO A 34 -2.32 -11.40 -0.83
C PRO A 34 -3.68 -11.80 -1.41
N CYS A 35 -4.70 -11.89 -0.56
CA CYS A 35 -5.98 -12.49 -0.96
C CYS A 35 -7.14 -11.50 -1.00
N ASN A 36 -7.04 -10.39 -0.27
CA ASN A 36 -7.98 -9.31 -0.46
C ASN A 36 -7.49 -8.37 -1.57
N ASP A 37 -8.44 -7.72 -2.24
CA ASP A 37 -8.13 -6.88 -3.40
C ASP A 37 -7.26 -5.68 -3.03
N ARG A 38 -7.34 -5.21 -1.78
CA ARG A 38 -6.46 -4.17 -1.21
C ARG A 38 -5.00 -4.58 -1.22
N GLN A 39 -4.66 -5.75 -0.67
CA GLN A 39 -3.28 -6.21 -0.60
C GLN A 39 -2.74 -6.56 -2.00
N LYS A 40 -3.58 -7.12 -2.89
CA LYS A 40 -3.19 -7.33 -4.30
C LYS A 40 -2.84 -6.00 -4.98
N LEU A 41 -3.69 -4.98 -4.77
CA LEU A 41 -3.50 -3.64 -5.31
C LEU A 41 -2.25 -2.94 -4.77
N LEU A 42 -1.88 -3.23 -3.51
CA LEU A 42 -0.70 -2.66 -2.88
C LEU A 42 0.61 -3.42 -3.16
N CYS A 43 0.54 -4.70 -3.57
CA CYS A 43 1.72 -5.55 -3.78
C CYS A 43 2.37 -5.42 -5.16
N GLU A 44 1.66 -5.02 -6.21
CA GLU A 44 2.17 -5.22 -7.58
C GLU A 44 2.89 -4.02 -8.20
N ASP A 45 2.79 -2.79 -7.69
CA ASP A 45 3.48 -1.64 -8.34
C ASP A 45 3.88 -0.49 -7.40
N ILE A 46 3.44 -0.49 -6.14
CA ILE A 46 3.44 0.73 -5.32
C ILE A 46 4.84 1.22 -4.94
N GLU A 47 5.80 0.32 -4.78
CA GLU A 47 7.20 0.64 -4.48
C GLU A 47 7.88 1.42 -5.63
N GLU A 48 7.35 1.34 -6.85
CA GLU A 48 7.80 2.17 -7.96
C GLU A 48 7.25 3.61 -7.90
N GLY A 49 6.22 3.83 -7.09
CA GLY A 49 5.53 5.11 -6.95
C GLY A 49 6.11 6.04 -5.90
N PHE A 50 5.37 7.11 -5.67
CA PHE A 50 5.56 8.09 -4.62
C PHE A 50 4.25 8.30 -3.87
N TYR A 51 4.34 8.65 -2.60
CA TYR A 51 3.25 9.24 -1.85
C TYR A 51 3.18 10.75 -2.10
N TYR A 52 1.97 11.26 -2.21
CA TYR A 52 1.67 12.67 -2.40
C TYR A 52 0.61 13.12 -1.41
N PHE A 53 0.86 14.25 -0.74
CA PHE A 53 -0.16 14.94 0.03
C PHE A 53 -0.18 16.40 -0.37
N TYR A 54 -1.39 16.93 -0.59
CA TYR A 54 -1.58 18.34 -0.91
C TYR A 54 -2.76 18.89 -0.14
N LYS A 55 -2.50 19.96 0.62
CA LYS A 55 -3.48 20.76 1.35
C LYS A 55 -2.92 22.18 1.42
N PHE A 56 -3.72 23.20 1.10
CA PHE A 56 -3.38 24.65 1.15
C PHE A 56 -1.92 25.01 1.46
N ASP A 57 -1.16 25.42 0.43
CA ASP A 57 0.26 25.80 0.47
C ASP A 57 1.26 24.73 0.96
N LEU A 58 0.78 23.55 1.36
CA LEU A 58 1.58 22.39 1.73
C LEU A 58 1.53 21.32 0.63
N PHE A 59 2.71 20.94 0.16
CA PHE A 59 2.90 19.82 -0.75
C PHE A 59 3.99 18.89 -0.22
N ILE A 60 3.63 17.61 -0.06
CA ILE A 60 4.55 16.55 0.34
C ILE A 60 4.63 15.54 -0.80
N LYS A 61 5.85 15.18 -1.19
CA LYS A 61 6.15 14.09 -2.10
C LYS A 61 7.24 13.22 -1.49
N MET A 62 6.96 11.93 -1.31
CA MET A 62 7.91 10.99 -0.71
C MET A 62 8.04 9.73 -1.56
N LYS A 63 9.28 9.29 -1.80
CA LYS A 63 9.54 8.05 -2.52
C LYS A 63 9.20 6.87 -1.61
N ILE A 64 8.41 5.93 -2.13
CA ILE A 64 8.07 4.72 -1.40
C ILE A 64 9.25 3.76 -1.52
N GLU A 65 9.69 3.23 -0.40
CA GLU A 65 10.76 2.23 -0.32
C GLU A 65 10.17 0.83 -0.17
N LYS A 66 9.20 0.67 0.75
CA LYS A 66 8.66 -0.64 1.09
C LYS A 66 7.23 -0.55 1.59
N VAL A 67 6.42 -1.58 1.31
CA VAL A 67 5.10 -1.77 1.91
C VAL A 67 5.12 -2.97 2.85
N ILE A 68 4.63 -2.79 4.07
CA ILE A 68 4.55 -3.82 5.12
C ILE A 68 3.09 -4.02 5.53
N PHE A 69 2.66 -5.28 5.64
CA PHE A 69 1.30 -5.63 6.03
C PHE A 69 1.28 -6.21 7.45
N LEU A 70 0.64 -5.50 8.38
CA LEU A 70 0.56 -5.81 9.81
C LEU A 70 -0.88 -6.07 10.23
N GLY A 71 -1.44 -7.21 9.84
CA GLY A 71 -2.80 -7.60 10.23
C GLY A 71 -3.87 -6.62 9.76
N GLU A 72 -4.27 -5.70 10.64
CA GLU A 72 -5.26 -4.63 10.41
C GLU A 72 -4.65 -3.31 9.90
N GLU A 73 -3.33 -3.24 9.79
CA GLU A 73 -2.61 -2.05 9.35
C GLU A 73 -1.76 -2.36 8.12
N THR A 74 -1.61 -1.39 7.23
CA THR A 74 -0.57 -1.38 6.19
C THR A 74 0.36 -0.21 6.40
N GLN A 75 1.65 -0.48 6.54
CA GLN A 75 2.68 0.55 6.66
C GLN A 75 3.38 0.77 5.32
N ILE A 76 3.54 2.04 4.96
CA ILE A 76 4.31 2.47 3.81
C ILE A 76 5.55 3.17 4.33
N LEU A 77 6.71 2.56 4.11
CA LEU A 77 8.00 3.11 4.45
C LEU A 77 8.50 3.97 3.31
N PHE A 78 9.07 5.11 3.66
CA PHE A 78 9.64 6.05 2.70
C PHE A 78 11.17 5.99 2.71
N GLU A 79 11.76 6.24 1.55
CA GLU A 79 13.20 6.19 1.34
C GLU A 79 13.95 7.09 2.34
N GLY A 80 14.98 6.51 2.98
CA GLY A 80 15.89 7.21 3.89
C GLY A 80 15.45 7.27 5.35
N GLU A 81 14.61 6.32 5.80
CA GLU A 81 14.17 6.15 7.20
C GLU A 81 13.49 7.38 7.83
N LYS A 82 12.84 8.24 7.03
CA LYS A 82 12.25 9.52 7.48
C LYS A 82 10.80 9.42 7.97
N GLY A 83 10.39 8.24 8.43
CA GLY A 83 9.03 7.97 8.91
C GLY A 83 8.25 7.02 8.01
N HIS A 84 6.99 6.78 8.39
CA HIS A 84 6.10 5.86 7.71
C HIS A 84 4.67 6.42 7.67
N LEU A 85 3.88 5.93 6.73
CA LEU A 85 2.43 6.12 6.70
C LEU A 85 1.74 4.83 7.13
N SER A 86 0.93 4.92 8.19
CA SER A 86 0.06 3.84 8.65
C SER A 86 -1.33 3.99 8.06
N ILE A 87 -1.80 2.94 7.37
CA ILE A 87 -3.14 2.91 6.77
C ILE A 87 -3.93 1.76 7.39
N TRP A 88 -4.95 2.09 8.17
CA TRP A 88 -5.83 1.14 8.84
C TRP A 88 -6.75 0.40 7.87
N LEU A 89 -7.28 -0.75 8.27
CA LEU A 89 -8.07 -1.64 7.41
C LEU A 89 -9.36 -1.01 6.90
N ASP A 90 -9.97 -0.13 7.70
CA ASP A 90 -11.18 0.63 7.39
C ASP A 90 -10.96 1.77 6.39
N SER A 91 -9.70 2.20 6.22
CA SER A 91 -9.32 3.18 5.21
C SER A 91 -9.53 2.62 3.79
N GLN A 92 -9.89 3.50 2.87
CA GLN A 92 -10.17 3.15 1.49
C GLN A 92 -9.00 3.48 0.57
N ILE A 93 -8.73 2.57 -0.36
CA ILE A 93 -7.73 2.75 -1.41
C ILE A 93 -8.41 2.50 -2.74
N LYS A 94 -8.53 3.53 -3.57
CA LYS A 94 -9.28 3.46 -4.84
C LYS A 94 -8.40 3.94 -5.99
N LYS A 95 -8.40 3.19 -7.10
CA LYS A 95 -7.71 3.62 -8.32
C LYS A 95 -8.44 4.82 -8.92
N ILE A 96 -7.69 5.85 -9.29
CA ILE A 96 -8.23 7.06 -9.93
C ILE A 96 -7.46 7.35 -11.22
N SER A 97 -8.13 8.00 -12.17
CA SER A 97 -7.49 8.44 -13.41
C SER A 97 -6.55 9.64 -13.18
N ARG A 98 -6.96 10.58 -12.31
CA ARG A 98 -6.16 11.77 -11.96
C ARG A 98 -6.60 12.39 -10.63
N PRO A 99 -5.68 12.77 -9.74
CA PRO A 99 -5.98 13.62 -8.58
C PRO A 99 -6.40 15.03 -9.02
N SER A 100 -7.45 15.57 -8.42
CA SER A 100 -8.00 16.89 -8.79
C SER A 100 -7.11 18.06 -8.38
N ASN A 101 -6.25 17.85 -7.37
CA ASN A 101 -5.46 18.88 -6.71
C ASN A 101 -3.95 18.75 -6.96
N ILE A 102 -3.51 17.87 -7.86
CA ILE A 102 -2.10 17.68 -8.21
C ILE A 102 -1.94 17.78 -9.74
N ILE A 103 -1.06 18.68 -10.21
CA ILE A 103 -0.83 18.93 -11.64
C ILE A 103 -0.12 17.75 -12.32
N GLN A 104 0.71 17.01 -11.58
CA GLN A 104 1.46 15.84 -12.05
C GLN A 104 0.58 14.82 -12.79
N LYS A 105 1.08 14.31 -13.93
CA LYS A 105 0.48 13.17 -14.64
C LYS A 105 1.03 11.87 -14.09
N PHE A 106 0.20 10.83 -14.10
CA PHE A 106 0.52 9.54 -13.51
C PHE A 106 0.30 8.41 -14.50
N ASN A 107 1.20 7.41 -14.51
CA ASN A 107 0.97 6.14 -15.19
C ASN A 107 -0.18 5.38 -14.52
N TRP A 108 -0.20 5.43 -13.20
CA TRP A 108 -1.29 4.96 -12.36
C TRP A 108 -1.33 5.79 -11.07
N CYS A 109 -2.52 5.94 -10.48
CA CYS A 109 -2.71 6.69 -9.24
C CYS A 109 -3.83 6.07 -8.40
N TYR A 110 -3.64 6.09 -7.09
CA TYR A 110 -4.59 5.68 -6.08
C TYR A 110 -4.85 6.84 -5.12
N ILE A 111 -6.12 7.04 -4.76
CA ILE A 111 -6.51 7.93 -3.66
C ILE A 111 -6.61 7.12 -2.38
N LEU A 112 -6.11 7.69 -1.29
CA LEU A 112 -6.25 7.19 0.07
C LEU A 112 -7.29 8.03 0.80
N LYS A 113 -8.26 7.37 1.42
CA LYS A 113 -9.25 8.01 2.27
C LYS A 113 -9.41 7.28 3.59
N ASP A 114 -9.76 7.99 4.65
CA ASP A 114 -10.20 7.38 5.89
C ASP A 114 -11.65 6.87 5.81
N SER A 115 -12.18 6.42 6.95
CA SER A 115 -13.56 5.94 7.09
C SER A 115 -14.61 7.05 7.01
N GLU A 116 -14.21 8.33 7.12
CA GLU A 116 -15.08 9.50 6.98
C GLU A 116 -15.01 10.13 5.57
N GLU A 117 -14.37 9.44 4.61
CA GLU A 117 -14.14 9.88 3.22
C GLU A 117 -13.17 11.06 3.05
N GLU A 118 -12.47 11.46 4.11
CA GLU A 118 -11.45 12.50 4.08
C GLU A 118 -10.19 12.01 3.35
N ILE A 119 -9.58 12.90 2.57
CA ILE A 119 -8.43 12.54 1.73
C ILE A 119 -7.16 12.53 2.57
N LEU A 120 -6.61 11.33 2.80
CA LEU A 120 -5.34 11.15 3.48
C LEU A 120 -4.15 11.41 2.55
N GLY A 121 -4.34 11.26 1.23
CA GLY A 121 -3.31 11.53 0.23
C GLY A 121 -3.49 10.67 -1.01
N TYR A 122 -2.42 10.56 -1.79
CA TYR A 122 -2.38 9.80 -3.02
C TYR A 122 -1.11 8.97 -3.10
N ILE A 123 -1.19 7.85 -3.78
CA ILE A 123 -0.04 7.03 -4.17
C ILE A 123 -0.04 6.91 -5.68
N GLY A 124 1.05 7.27 -6.34
CA GLY A 124 1.10 7.22 -7.79
C GLY A 124 2.49 7.08 -8.35
N ARG A 125 2.60 6.43 -9.52
CA ARG A 125 3.82 6.47 -10.34
C ARG A 125 3.71 7.63 -11.32
N PRO A 126 4.57 8.66 -11.22
CA PRO A 126 4.54 9.79 -12.14
C PRO A 126 4.83 9.29 -13.57
N GLN A 127 4.20 9.91 -14.55
CA GLN A 127 4.69 9.87 -15.92
C GLN A 127 5.96 10.69 -16.00
N ASP A 128 7.04 10.08 -16.48
CA ASP A 128 8.25 10.82 -16.81
C ASP A 128 7.90 11.89 -17.86
N LEU A 129 8.32 13.13 -17.58
CA LEU A 129 8.29 14.19 -18.58
C LEU A 129 9.39 13.86 -19.60
N LYS A 130 8.97 13.34 -20.76
CA LYS A 130 9.84 13.29 -21.95
C LYS A 130 10.16 14.69 -22.43
#